data_AF-A0A9D5K4E9-F1
#
_entry.id   AF-A0A9D5K4E9-F1
#
_cell.length_a   1.000
_cell.length_b   1.000
_cell.length_c   1.000
_cell.angle_alpha   90.00
_cell.angle_beta   90.00
_cell.angle_gamma   90.00
#
_symmetry.space_group_name_H-M   'P 1'
#
loop_
_entity.id
_entity.type
_entity.pdbx_description
1 polymer ?
#
loop_
_entity_poly.entity_id
_entity_poly.type
_entity_poly.pdbx_seq_one_letter_code
_entity_poly.pdbx_strand_id
1 'polypeptide(L)' 'MRKRAPQSLDEAIAAVGKYVEHYNYKRLHSAIGYITPIDKLEGRAQSIIDERKKNSLRKARRNT' A
#
# COMPACT_ATOMS: atom_id res chain seq x y z
N MET A 1 -14.97 13.07 -1.42
CA MET A 1 -14.99 14.07 -0.34
C MET A 1 -13.71 14.89 -0.42
N ARG A 2 -13.80 16.20 -0.67
CA ARG A 2 -12.62 17.09 -0.74
C ARG A 2 -12.18 17.40 0.69
N LYS A 3 -10.92 17.07 1.05
CA LYS A 3 -10.38 17.44 2.36
C LYS A 3 -10.27 18.97 2.42
N ARG A 4 -10.70 19.56 3.54
CA ARG A 4 -10.53 21.00 3.80
C ARG A 4 -9.03 21.31 3.82
N ALA A 5 -8.66 22.47 3.29
CA ALA A 5 -7.29 22.94 3.36
C ALA A 5 -6.88 23.17 4.83
N PRO A 6 -5.65 22.82 5.24
CA PRO A 6 -5.12 23.15 6.56
C PRO A 6 -5.19 24.66 6.83
N GLN A 7 -5.49 25.06 8.06
CA GLN A 7 -5.61 26.46 8.47
C GLN A 7 -4.41 26.94 9.31
N SER A 8 -3.50 26.03 9.68
CA SER A 8 -2.26 26.33 10.40
C SER A 8 -1.10 25.46 9.90
N LEU A 9 0.12 25.83 10.28
CA LEU A 9 1.31 25.02 9.98
C LEU A 9 1.22 23.64 10.63
N ASP A 10 0.80 23.56 11.89
CA ASP A 10 0.67 22.30 12.62
C ASP A 10 -0.36 21.36 11.96
N GLU A 11 -1.50 21.90 11.52
CA GLU A 11 -2.49 21.13 10.77
C GLU A 11 -1.92 20.64 9.44
N ALA A 12 -1.12 21.47 8.75
CA ALA A 12 -0.51 21.09 7.48
C ALA A 12 0.50 19.95 7.67
N ILE A 13 1.37 20.05 8.68
CA ILE A 13 2.34 19.00 9.03
C ILE A 13 1.60 17.70 9.37
N ALA A 14 0.56 17.76 10.21
CA ALA A 14 -0.22 16.59 10.58
C ALA A 14 -0.93 15.95 9.37
N ALA A 15 -1.47 16.77 8.46
CA ALA A 15 -2.14 16.30 7.26
C ALA A 15 -1.18 15.59 6.29
N VAL A 16 0.02 16.17 6.08
CA VAL A 16 1.06 15.58 5.24
C VAL A 16 1.60 14.30 5.88
N GLY A 17 1.88 14.30 7.18
CA GLY A 17 2.36 13.11 7.90
C GLY A 17 1.41 11.92 7.72
N LYS A 18 0.10 12.14 7.89
CA LYS A 18 -0.93 11.11 7.64
C LYS A 18 -0.94 10.62 6.20
N TYR A 19 -0.73 11.52 5.23
CA TYR A 19 -0.66 11.14 3.82
C TYR A 19 0.58 10.28 3.54
N VAL A 20 1.74 10.67 4.04
CA VAL A 20 3.00 9.93 3.88
C VAL A 20 2.90 8.53 4.51
N GLU A 21 2.36 8.43 5.72
CA GLU A 21 2.13 7.14 6.38
C GLU A 21 1.21 6.24 5.53
N HIS A 22 0.09 6.77 5.06
CA HIS A 22 -0.83 6.00 4.20
C HIS A 22 -0.16 5.59 2.88
N TYR A 23 0.57 6.50 2.23
CA TYR A 23 1.23 6.24 0.97
C TYR A 23 2.26 5.12 1.13
N ASN A 24 3.11 5.20 2.15
CA ASN A 24 4.21 4.26 2.34
C ASN A 24 3.75 2.88 2.81
N TYR A 25 2.77 2.81 3.72
CA TYR A 25 2.45 1.57 4.43
C TYR A 25 1.10 0.94 4.05
N LYS A 26 0.19 1.68 3.39
CA LYS A 26 -1.19 1.21 3.15
C LYS A 26 -1.56 1.19 1.67
N ARG A 27 -1.07 2.13 0.87
CA ARG A 27 -1.44 2.24 -0.55
C ARG A 27 -0.73 1.17 -1.37
N LEU A 28 -1.50 0.39 -2.14
CA LEU A 28 -0.95 -0.52 -3.14
C LEU A 28 -0.76 0.21 -4.47
N HIS A 29 0.39 0.02 -5.10
CA HIS A 29 0.75 0.70 -6.35
C HIS A 29 0.84 -0.27 -7.53
N SER A 30 0.02 -0.05 -8.56
CA SER A 30 -0.03 -0.90 -9.76
C SER A 30 1.31 -0.98 -10.49
N ALA A 31 2.05 0.13 -10.57
CA ALA A 31 3.36 0.20 -11.21
C ALA A 31 4.44 -0.70 -10.56
N ILE A 32 4.23 -1.12 -9.31
CA ILE A 32 5.13 -2.03 -8.57
C ILE A 32 4.42 -3.33 -8.18
N GLY A 33 3.42 -3.76 -8.96
CA GLY A 33 2.75 -5.04 -8.77
C GLY A 33 1.76 -5.07 -7.61
N TYR A 34 1.10 -3.95 -7.33
CA TYR A 34 0.19 -3.78 -6.19
C TYR A 34 0.87 -4.09 -4.85
N ILE A 35 2.10 -3.58 -4.69
CA ILE A 35 2.89 -3.64 -3.46
C ILE A 35 2.91 -2.25 -2.81
N THR A 36 3.07 -2.20 -1.49
CA THR A 36 3.26 -0.92 -0.80
C THR A 36 4.67 -0.37 -1.08
N PRO A 37 4.88 0.94 -1.09
CA PRO A 37 6.20 1.51 -1.29
C PRO A 37 7.23 1.02 -0.26
N ILE A 38 6.83 0.85 1.01
CA ILE A 38 7.75 0.35 2.04
C ILE A 38 8.17 -1.10 1.79
N ASP A 39 7.23 -2.00 1.45
CA ASP A 39 7.55 -3.40 1.15
C ASP A 39 8.50 -3.51 -0.06
N LYS A 40 8.36 -2.60 -1.03
CA LYS A 40 9.24 -2.53 -2.19
C LYS A 40 10.63 -2.01 -1.83
N LEU A 41 10.70 -0.95 -1.00
CA LEU A 41 11.96 -0.38 -0.51
C LEU A 41 12.76 -1.41 0.30
N GLU A 42 12.08 -2.21 1.13
CA GLU A 42 12.68 -3.27 1.93
C GLU A 42 12.97 -4.56 1.13
N GLY A 43 12.76 -4.56 -0.19
CA GLY A 43 13.04 -5.71 -1.05
C GLY A 43 12.08 -6.90 -0.90
N ARG A 44 11.00 -6.76 -0.13
CA ARG A 44 10.02 -7.84 0.16
C ARG A 44 9.00 -8.09 -0.96
N ALA A 45 9.01 -7.25 -2.00
CA ALA A 45 8.02 -7.29 -3.07
C ALA A 45 7.87 -8.67 -3.74
N GLN A 46 8.99 -9.33 -4.08
CA GLN A 46 8.94 -10.62 -4.81
C GLN A 46 8.29 -11.71 -3.95
N SER A 47 8.71 -11.83 -2.68
CA SER A 47 8.15 -12.81 -1.75
C SER A 47 6.64 -12.65 -1.56
N ILE A 48 6.16 -11.40 -1.45
CA ILE A 48 4.72 -11.09 -1.33
C ILE A 48 3.96 -11.51 -2.60
N ILE A 49 4.51 -11.22 -3.78
CA ILE A 49 3.88 -11.60 -5.06
C ILE A 49 3.79 -13.12 -5.17
N ASP A 50 4.85 -13.83 -4.83
CA ASP A 50 4.91 -15.29 -4.89
C ASP A 50 3.91 -15.93 -3.94
N GLU A 51 3.78 -15.40 -2.72
CA GLU A 51 2.78 -15.84 -1.75
C GLU A 51 1.36 -15.65 -2.27
N ARG A 52 1.05 -14.48 -2.83
CA ARG A 52 -0.27 -14.19 -3.41
C ARG A 52 -0.61 -15.15 -4.56
N LYS A 53 0.37 -15.45 -5.42
CA LYS A 53 0.21 -16.41 -6.52
C LYS A 53 -0.11 -17.82 -5.98
N LYS A 54 0.65 -18.29 -4.98
CA LYS A 54 0.39 -19.58 -4.31
C LYS A 54 -1.02 -19.66 -3.73
N ASN A 55 -1.45 -18.59 -3.05
CA ASN A 55 -2.80 -18.52 -2.46
C ASN A 55 -3.91 -18.54 -3.51
N SER A 56 -3.74 -17.84 -4.63
CA SER A 56 -4.70 -17.84 -5.73
C SER A 56 -4.86 -19.23 -6.35
N LEU A 57 -3.76 -19.93 -6.62
CA LEU A 57 -3.78 -21.31 -7.13
C LEU A 57 -4.47 -22.27 -6.14
N ARG A 58 -4.20 -22.11 -4.84
CA ARG A 58 -4.82 -22.93 -3.80
C ARG A 58 -6.33 -22.68 -3.70
N LYS A 59 -6.80 -21.46 -3.96
CA LYS A 59 -8.23 -21.13 -4.01
C LYS A 59 -8.90 -21.72 -5.25
N ALA A 60 -8.26 -21.63 -6.41
CA ALA A 60 -8.78 -22.22 -7.65
C ALA A 60 -9.01 -23.73 -7.51
N ARG A 61 -8.06 -24.46 -6.88
CA ARG A 61 -8.16 -25.91 -6.63
C ARG A 61 -9.27 -26.33 -5.66
N ARG A 62 -9.77 -25.42 -4.80
CA ARG A 62 -10.87 -25.73 -3.86
C ARG A 62 -12.25 -25.51 -4.46
N ASN A 63 -12.32 -24.80 -5.59
CA ASN A 63 -13.55 -24.41 -6.25
C ASN A 63 -13.89 -25.31 -7.46
N THR A 64 -13.20 -26.45 -7.57
CA THR A 64 -13.37 -27.52 -8.56
C THR A 64 -13.64 -28.81 -7.82
#